data_AF-A0AA36G2J5-F1
#
_entry.id   AF-A0AA36G2J5-F1
#
_cell.length_a   1.000
_cell.length_b   1.000
_cell.length_c   1.000
_cell.angle_alpha   90.00
_cell.angle_beta   90.00
_cell.angle_gamma   90.00
#
_symmetry.space_group_name_H-M   'P 1'
#
loop_
_entity.id
_entity.type
_entity.pdbx_description
1 polymer ?
#
loop_
_entity_poly.entity_id
_entity_poly.type
_entity_poly.pdbx_seq_one_letter_code
_entity_poly.pdbx_strand_id
1 'polypeptide(L)' 'MAHTPEMARFLQQLQAETQRQKFTEQVHTLTGRCWDVCIGDSRPAAKLDGKTSTCLQNCVNRMLDASQLMVDHLQKMDK' A
#
# COMPACT_ATOMS: atom_id res chain seq x y z
N MET A 1 -17.61 -0.84 33.38
CA MET A 1 -17.50 -0.24 32.04
C MET A 1 -17.83 -1.32 31.01
N ALA A 2 -18.58 -0.99 29.98
CA ALA A 2 -19.35 -1.91 29.14
C ALA A 2 -18.51 -3.01 28.44
N HIS A 3 -18.79 -4.27 28.76
CA HIS A 3 -18.35 -5.43 27.98
C HIS A 3 -19.57 -6.27 27.62
N THR A 4 -20.39 -5.73 26.74
CA THR A 4 -21.45 -6.50 26.12
C THR A 4 -20.90 -7.15 24.84
N PRO A 5 -21.29 -8.40 24.53
CA PRO A 5 -20.73 -9.17 23.42
C PRO A 5 -20.96 -8.51 22.04
N GLU A 6 -21.96 -7.64 21.89
CA GLU A 6 -22.16 -6.85 20.69
C GLU A 6 -21.07 -5.79 20.47
N MET A 7 -20.56 -5.16 21.52
CA MET A 7 -19.50 -4.16 21.40
C MET A 7 -18.18 -4.80 20.93
N ALA A 8 -17.85 -5.99 21.43
CA ALA A 8 -16.68 -6.73 20.99
C ALA A 8 -16.76 -7.11 19.49
N ARG A 9 -17.93 -7.55 19.03
CA ARG A 9 -18.16 -7.85 17.60
C ARG A 9 -18.05 -6.61 16.72
N PHE A 10 -18.63 -5.49 17.17
CA PHE A 10 -18.51 -4.21 16.47
C PHE A 10 -17.06 -3.76 16.34
N LEU A 11 -16.27 -3.83 17.41
CA LEU A 11 -14.85 -3.48 17.38
C LEU A 11 -14.07 -4.37 16.40
N GLN A 12 -14.35 -5.67 16.35
CA GLN A 12 -13.71 -6.58 15.39
C GLN A 12 -14.05 -6.22 13.94
N GLN A 13 -15.31 -5.89 13.65
CA GLN A 13 -15.73 -5.45 12.31
C GLN A 13 -15.06 -4.13 11.93
N LEU A 14 -15.03 -3.17 12.85
CA LEU A 14 -14.39 -1.87 12.62
C LEU A 14 -12.90 -2.02 12.33
N GLN A 15 -12.20 -2.92 13.03
CA GLN A 15 -10.80 -3.22 12.75
C GLN A 15 -10.62 -3.82 11.35
N ALA A 16 -11.46 -4.75 10.93
CA ALA A 16 -11.38 -5.35 9.60
C ALA A 16 -11.60 -4.30 8.49
N GLU A 17 -12.60 -3.43 8.64
CA GLU A 17 -12.87 -2.34 7.70
C GLU A 17 -11.72 -1.32 7.67
N THR A 18 -11.15 -0.99 8.84
CA THR A 18 -9.98 -0.10 8.93
C THR A 18 -8.78 -0.68 8.18
N GLN A 19 -8.50 -1.99 8.33
CA GLN A 19 -7.42 -2.64 7.59
C GLN A 19 -7.68 -2.62 6.07
N ARG A 20 -8.92 -2.86 5.65
CA ARG A 20 -9.29 -2.79 4.23
C ARG A 20 -9.09 -1.39 3.67
N GLN A 21 -9.50 -0.36 4.41
CA GLN A 21 -9.33 1.04 4.01
C GLN A 21 -7.85 1.40 3.85
N LYS A 22 -7.01 1.03 4.83
CA LYS A 22 -5.55 1.26 4.78
C LYS A 22 -4.91 0.57 3.57
N PHE A 23 -5.30 -0.67 3.29
CA PHE A 23 -4.82 -1.39 2.11
C PHE A 23 -5.20 -0.67 0.81
N THR A 24 -6.46 -0.23 0.69
CA THR A 24 -6.92 0.53 -0.48
C THR A 24 -6.14 1.83 -0.66
N GLU A 25 -5.87 2.56 0.42
CA GLU A 25 -5.05 3.78 0.41
C GLU A 25 -3.61 3.48 -0.07
N GLN A 26 -3.00 2.39 0.41
CA GLN A 26 -1.68 1.96 -0.06
C GLN A 26 -1.68 1.62 -1.56
N VAL A 27 -2.71 0.91 -2.04
CA VAL A 27 -2.86 0.60 -3.46
C VAL A 27 -2.92 1.88 -4.30
N HIS A 28 -3.73 2.86 -3.90
CA HIS A 28 -3.82 4.13 -4.62
C HIS A 28 -2.49 4.91 -4.59
N THR A 29 -1.82 4.94 -3.45
CA THR A 29 -0.53 5.61 -3.29
C THR A 29 0.54 5.01 -4.18
N LEU A 30 0.69 3.68 -4.16
CA LEU A 30 1.65 2.97 -5.00
C LEU A 30 1.29 3.10 -6.48
N THR A 31 0.01 3.04 -6.82
CA THR A 31 -0.46 3.21 -8.20
C THR A 31 -0.08 4.58 -8.74
N GLY A 32 -0.40 5.66 -8.01
CA GLY A 32 -0.07 7.03 -8.43
C GLY A 32 1.44 7.20 -8.58
N ARG A 33 2.21 6.82 -7.56
CA ARG A 33 3.67 6.99 -7.59
C ARG A 33 4.32 6.17 -8.71
N CYS A 34 3.93 4.91 -8.90
CA CYS A 34 4.51 4.07 -9.93
C CYS A 34 4.02 4.44 -11.33
N TRP A 35 2.83 5.04 -11.44
CA TRP A 35 2.39 5.67 -12.69
C TRP A 35 3.33 6.81 -13.07
N ASP A 36 3.60 7.74 -12.16
CA ASP A 36 4.49 8.88 -12.42
C ASP A 36 5.91 8.43 -12.80
N VAL A 37 6.43 7.40 -12.13
CA VAL A 37 7.79 6.88 -12.36
C VAL A 37 7.91 6.11 -13.68
N CYS A 38 6.96 5.24 -13.99
CA CYS A 38 7.09 4.29 -15.11
C CYS A 38 6.39 4.71 -16.39
N ILE A 39 5.38 5.58 -16.29
CA ILE A 39 4.53 6.00 -17.42
C ILE A 39 4.67 7.51 -17.65
N GLY A 40 4.68 8.30 -16.56
CA GLY A 40 4.76 9.76 -16.63
C GLY A 40 3.61 10.38 -17.42
N ASP A 41 3.91 11.40 -18.23
CA ASP A 41 2.92 12.09 -19.08
C ASP A 41 2.56 11.32 -20.37
N SER A 42 3.16 10.14 -20.58
CA SER A 42 2.91 9.35 -21.78
C SER A 42 1.61 8.57 -21.64
N ARG A 43 0.76 8.61 -22.66
CA ARG A 43 -0.40 7.72 -22.72
C ARG A 43 0.07 6.31 -23.12
N PRO A 44 -0.14 5.27 -22.29
CA PRO A 44 0.21 3.91 -22.69
C PRO A 44 -0.65 3.45 -23.86
N ALA A 45 -0.08 2.59 -24.71
CA ALA A 45 -0.80 1.91 -25.77
C ALA A 45 -1.90 0.99 -25.20
N ALA A 46 -2.71 0.37 -26.05
CA ALA A 46 -3.78 -0.54 -25.62
C ALA A 46 -3.30 -1.72 -24.75
N LYS A 47 -2.00 -2.03 -24.79
CA LYS A 47 -1.33 -2.98 -23.90
C LYS A 47 -0.03 -2.34 -23.40
N LEU A 48 0.31 -2.62 -22.14
CA LEU A 48 1.61 -2.28 -21.59
C LEU A 48 2.69 -3.07 -22.33
N ASP A 49 3.75 -2.38 -22.77
CA ASP A 49 4.90 -3.07 -23.31
C ASP A 49 5.70 -3.77 -22.20
N GLY A 50 6.63 -4.66 -22.58
CA GLY A 50 7.40 -5.44 -21.63
C GLY A 50 8.21 -4.57 -20.65
N LYS A 51 8.76 -3.45 -21.14
CA LYS A 51 9.57 -2.54 -20.33
C LYS A 51 8.73 -1.84 -19.25
N THR A 52 7.55 -1.35 -19.63
CA THR A 52 6.62 -0.69 -18.72
C THR A 52 6.08 -1.67 -17.67
N SER A 53 5.73 -2.89 -18.09
CA SER A 53 5.31 -3.95 -17.17
C SER A 53 6.39 -4.28 -16.14
N THR A 54 7.63 -4.49 -16.57
CA THR A 54 8.77 -4.74 -15.67
C THR A 54 9.05 -3.53 -14.78
N CYS A 55 8.94 -2.30 -15.29
CA CYS A 55 9.09 -1.10 -14.48
C CYS A 55 8.06 -1.05 -13.34
N LEU A 56 6.78 -1.26 -13.64
CA LEU A 56 5.71 -1.22 -12.63
C LEU A 56 5.92 -2.26 -11.54
N GLN A 57 6.28 -3.50 -11.92
CA GLN A 57 6.60 -4.57 -10.96
C GLN A 57 7.77 -4.17 -10.04
N ASN A 58 8.86 -3.67 -10.63
CA ASN A 58 10.03 -3.25 -9.87
C ASN A 58 9.74 -2.04 -8.98
N CYS A 59 8.94 -1.08 -9.47
CA CYS A 59 8.58 0.11 -8.72
C CYS A 59 7.79 -0.26 -7.46
N VAL A 60 6.75 -1.08 -7.59
CA VAL A 60 5.94 -1.51 -6.44
C VAL A 60 6.79 -2.29 -5.45
N ASN A 61 7.56 -3.29 -5.90
CA ASN A 61 8.41 -4.09 -5.02
C ASN A 61 9.42 -3.21 -4.26
N ARG A 62 10.09 -2.29 -4.95
CA ARG A 62 11.09 -1.41 -4.31
C ARG A 62 10.49 -0.42 -3.33
N MET A 63 9.29 0.08 -3.58
CA MET A 63 8.59 0.96 -2.63
C MET A 63 8.20 0.20 -1.36
N LEU A 64 7.76 -1.06 -1.49
CA LEU A 64 7.47 -1.92 -0.34
C LEU A 64 8.75 -2.25 0.44
N ASP A 65 9.82 -2.65 -0.24
CA ASP A 65 11.12 -2.95 0.39
C ASP A 65 11.68 -1.74 1.15
N ALA A 66 11.62 -0.55 0.53
CA ALA A 66 12.06 0.68 1.15
C ALA A 66 11.20 1.07 2.36
N SER A 67 9.87 0.91 2.25
CA SER A 67 8.96 1.17 3.36
C SER A 67 9.25 0.25 4.55
N GLN A 68 9.47 -1.04 4.30
CA GLN A 68 9.84 -1.99 5.35
C GLN A 68 11.17 -1.62 6.01
N LEU A 69 12.19 -1.29 5.21
CA LEU A 69 13.50 -0.87 5.73
C LEU A 69 13.38 0.37 6.63
N MET A 70 12.55 1.35 6.24
CA MET A 70 12.31 2.54 7.04
C MET A 70 11.62 2.22 8.36
N VAL A 71 10.58 1.38 8.33
CA VAL A 71 9.86 0.94 9.55
C VAL A 71 10.82 0.20 10.48
N ASP A 72 11.60 -0.74 9.96
CA ASP A 72 12.59 -1.50 10.74
C ASP A 72 13.64 -0.60 11.38
N HIS A 73 14.05 0.46 10.67
CA HIS A 73 15.01 1.43 11.19
C HIS A 73 14.40 2.28 12.32
N LEU A 74 13.18 2.81 12.12
CA LEU A 74 12.48 3.59 13.14
C LEU A 74 12.24 2.77 14.42
N GLN A 75 11.79 1.51 14.28
CA GLN A 75 11.61 0.61 15.41
C GLN A 75 12.90 0.30 16.19
N LYS A 76 14.07 0.39 15.55
CA LYS A 76 15.37 0.24 16.20
C LYS A 76 15.80 1.52 16.93
N MET A 77 15.37 2.69 16.46
CA MET A 77 15.66 3.98 17.11
C MET A 77 14.78 4.23 18.34
N ASP A 78 13.56 3.68 18.35
CA ASP A 78 12.63 3.78 19.47
C ASP A 78 12.97 2.83 20.66
N LYS A 79 14.08 2.08 20.55
CA LYS A 79 14.63 1.20 21.60
C LYS A 79 15.90 1.78 22.19
#